data_AF-A0A2X2VEP4-F1
#
_entry.id   AF-A0A2X2VEP4-F1
#
_cell.length_a   1.000
_cell.length_b   1.000
_cell.length_c   1.000
_cell.angle_alpha   90.00
_cell.angle_beta   90.00
_cell.angle_gamma   90.00
#
_symmetry.space_group_name_H-M   'P 1'
#
loop_
_entity.id
_entity.type
_entity.pdbx_description
1 polymer ?
#
loop_
_entity_poly.entity_id
_entity_poly.type
_entity_poly.pdbx_seq_one_letter_code
_entity_poly.pdbx_strand_id
1 'polypeptide(L)'
;MGVFIIKRVFTLSYKKKLVVAGVIKDIDKKNINKSNSLLISEDTKLPIQELNEVLIEDVVYQAFTFDLDTLDTILLQDIMKLKEGYELEII
;
A
#
# COMPACT_ATOMS: atom_id res chain seq x y z
N MET A 1 9.43 6.46 -11.31
CA MET A 1 8.74 5.30 -10.70
C MET A 1 8.88 5.47 -9.20
N GLY A 2 7.84 5.15 -8.45
CA GLY A 2 7.78 5.45 -7.02
C GLY A 2 8.11 4.28 -6.14
N VAL A 3 8.77 4.56 -5.02
CA VAL A 3 9.04 3.53 -4.00
C VAL A 3 8.20 3.81 -2.76
N PHE A 4 7.30 2.89 -2.44
CA PHE A 4 6.53 2.89 -1.21
C PHE A 4 7.24 2.07 -0.14
N ILE A 5 7.62 2.73 0.94
CA ILE A 5 8.26 2.09 2.09
C ILE A 5 7.21 1.82 3.14
N ILE A 6 6.95 0.55 3.38
CA ILE A 6 5.96 0.10 4.36
C ILE A 6 6.38 0.53 5.76
N LYS A 7 5.42 1.10 6.48
CA LYS A 7 5.50 1.32 7.93
C LYS A 7 4.68 0.30 8.68
N ARG A 8 3.49 -0.03 8.18
CA ARG A 8 2.61 -1.01 8.82
C ARG A 8 1.63 -1.62 7.84
N VAL A 9 1.33 -2.90 8.04
CA VAL A 9 0.23 -3.60 7.40
C VAL A 9 -0.73 -4.09 8.48
N PHE A 10 -2.02 -3.87 8.30
CA PHE A 10 -3.03 -4.35 9.24
C PHE A 10 -4.40 -4.49 8.59
N THR A 11 -5.27 -5.29 9.22
CA THR A 11 -6.66 -5.45 8.80
C THR A 11 -7.60 -4.64 9.68
N LEU A 12 -8.58 -4.00 9.07
CA LEU A 12 -9.73 -3.39 9.74
C LEU A 12 -10.91 -4.35 9.59
N SER A 13 -10.97 -5.37 10.46
CA SER A 13 -11.94 -6.47 10.35
C SER A 13 -13.39 -5.99 10.32
N TYR A 14 -13.74 -4.95 11.08
CA TYR A 14 -15.10 -4.40 11.14
C TYR A 14 -15.56 -3.75 9.83
N LYS A 15 -14.63 -3.35 8.97
CA LYS A 15 -14.87 -2.78 7.63
C LYS A 15 -14.45 -3.73 6.51
N LYS A 16 -13.94 -4.91 6.86
CA LYS A 16 -13.31 -5.85 5.93
C LYS A 16 -12.29 -5.22 4.98
N LYS A 17 -11.42 -4.35 5.50
CA LYS A 17 -10.35 -3.71 4.71
C LYS A 17 -8.97 -4.19 5.13
N LEU A 18 -8.05 -4.34 4.17
CA LEU A 18 -6.61 -4.39 4.39
C LEU A 18 -6.05 -2.98 4.21
N VAL A 19 -5.18 -2.56 5.12
CA VAL A 19 -4.50 -1.26 5.05
C VAL A 19 -3.00 -1.49 5.02
N VAL A 20 -2.36 -0.92 4.01
CA VAL A 20 -0.90 -0.88 3.87
C VAL A 20 -0.48 0.59 4.00
N ALA A 21 0.09 0.94 5.14
CA ALA A 21 0.50 2.28 5.49
C ALA A 21 2.01 2.44 5.41
N GLY A 22 2.49 3.60 4.96
CA GLY A 22 3.89 3.81 4.65
C GLY A 22 4.19 5.23 4.21
N VAL A 23 5.39 5.41 3.69
CA VAL A 23 5.87 6.68 3.15
C VAL A 23 6.38 6.44 1.73
N ILE A 24 6.30 7.46 0.91
CA ILE A 24 6.84 7.39 -0.45
C ILE A 24 8.15 8.12 -0.52
N LYS A 25 9.17 7.42 -1.03
CA LYS A 25 10.44 8.00 -1.45
C LYS A 25 10.50 8.09 -2.97
N ASP A 26 11.23 9.09 -3.44
CA ASP A 26 11.57 9.32 -4.84
C ASP A 26 10.38 9.27 -5.82
N ILE A 27 9.51 10.28 -5.73
CA ILE A 27 8.59 10.60 -6.81
C ILE A 27 8.55 12.12 -6.97
N ASP A 28 8.52 12.58 -8.22
CA ASP A 28 7.66 13.68 -8.64
C ASP A 28 6.24 13.48 -8.04
N LYS A 29 6.07 13.86 -6.77
CA LYS A 29 4.97 13.53 -5.81
C LYS A 29 3.53 13.67 -6.32
N LYS A 30 3.29 14.05 -7.58
CA LYS A 30 2.03 14.57 -8.09
C LYS A 30 1.09 13.54 -8.73
N ASN A 31 1.49 12.29 -8.96
CA ASN A 31 0.72 11.40 -9.84
C ASN A 31 0.22 10.08 -9.24
N ILE A 32 0.39 9.81 -7.94
CA ILE A 32 -0.19 8.59 -7.38
C ILE A 32 -1.68 8.76 -7.20
N ASN A 33 -2.42 7.90 -7.88
CA ASN A 33 -3.87 7.84 -7.79
C ASN A 33 -4.34 6.39 -7.97
N LYS A 34 -5.65 6.20 -8.11
CA LYS A 34 -6.28 4.88 -8.25
C LYS A 34 -5.92 4.13 -9.55
N SER A 35 -5.27 4.79 -10.50
CA SER A 35 -4.75 4.15 -11.71
C SER A 35 -3.44 3.40 -11.46
N ASN A 36 -2.78 3.66 -10.31
CA ASN A 36 -1.55 2.99 -9.93
C ASN A 36 -1.80 1.67 -9.22
N SER A 37 -0.79 0.80 -9.25
CA SER A 37 -0.78 -0.47 -8.52
C SER A 37 0.47 -0.61 -7.67
N LEU A 38 0.35 -1.33 -6.55
CA LEU A 38 1.50 -1.80 -5.79
C LEU A 38 2.00 -3.11 -6.39
N LEU A 39 3.29 -3.18 -6.69
CA LEU A 39 3.93 -4.44 -7.08
C LEU A 39 4.29 -5.23 -5.83
N ILE A 40 3.50 -6.24 -5.50
CA ILE A 40 3.69 -7.09 -4.30
C ILE A 40 4.79 -8.14 -4.56
N SER A 41 4.83 -8.65 -5.79
CA SER A 41 5.87 -9.56 -6.32
C SER A 41 5.96 -9.36 -7.83
N GLU A 42 6.94 -9.99 -8.50
CA GLU A 42 7.18 -9.82 -9.96
C GLU A 42 5.91 -9.97 -10.81
N ASP A 43 5.04 -10.92 -10.46
CA ASP A 43 3.81 -11.22 -11.20
C ASP A 43 2.54 -10.66 -10.52
N THR A 44 2.64 -10.14 -9.30
CA THR A 44 1.46 -9.75 -8.52
C THR A 44 1.36 -8.25 -8.35
N LYS A 45 0.38 -7.68 -9.04
CA LYS A 45 0.02 -6.26 -8.98
C LYS A 45 -1.26 -6.10 -8.20
N LEU A 46 -1.25 -5.22 -7.21
CA LEU A 46 -2.41 -4.90 -6.41
C LEU A 46 -2.92 -3.49 -6.74
N PRO A 47 -4.06 -3.35 -7.43
CA PRO A 47 -4.60 -2.05 -7.83
C PRO A 47 -5.02 -1.21 -6.62
N ILE A 48 -4.62 0.06 -6.59
CA ILE A 48 -4.98 0.98 -5.50
C ILE A 48 -6.47 1.32 -5.58
N GLN A 49 -7.25 0.85 -4.61
CA GLN A 49 -8.70 1.12 -4.56
C GLN A 49 -8.98 2.46 -3.86
N GLU A 50 -8.30 2.70 -2.75
CA GLU A 50 -8.41 3.89 -1.93
C GLU A 50 -7.02 4.32 -1.45
N LEU A 51 -6.77 5.63 -1.50
CA LEU A 51 -5.55 6.28 -1.03
C LEU A 51 -5.96 7.35 -0.03
N ASN A 52 -5.41 7.26 1.18
CA ASN A 52 -5.53 8.31 2.19
C ASN A 52 -4.13 8.86 2.49
N GLU A 53 -4.03 10.18 2.62
CA GLU A 53 -2.77 10.87 2.91
C GLU A 53 -2.90 11.70 4.18
N VAL A 54 -1.84 11.73 4.97
CA VAL A 54 -1.76 12.55 6.18
C VAL A 54 -0.35 13.11 6.35
N LEU A 55 -0.27 14.39 6.70
CA LEU A 55 1.01 15.05 7.02
C LEU A 55 1.23 15.00 8.54
N ILE A 56 2.34 14.40 8.96
CA ILE A 56 2.77 14.32 10.36
C ILE A 56 4.24 14.74 10.42
N GLU A 57 4.56 15.80 11.18
CA GLU A 57 5.94 16.27 11.39
C GLU A 57 6.73 16.39 10.06
N ASP A 58 6.14 17.06 9.07
CA ASP A 58 6.69 17.28 7.72
C ASP A 58 6.87 16.03 6.84
N VAL A 59 6.43 14.86 7.32
CA VAL A 59 6.41 13.61 6.56
C VAL A 59 4.99 13.31 6.08
N VAL A 60 4.84 13.11 4.77
CA VAL A 60 3.57 12.65 4.18
C VAL A 60 3.51 11.13 4.30
N TYR A 61 2.59 10.66 5.13
CA TYR A 61 2.23 9.25 5.23
C TYR A 61 1.07 8.96 4.31
N GLN A 62 1.11 7.78 3.71
CA GLN A 62 0.05 7.29 2.84
C GLN A 62 -0.45 5.94 3.34
N ALA A 63 -1.75 5.73 3.20
CA ALA A 63 -2.42 4.48 3.51
C ALA A 63 -3.22 4.02 2.28
N PHE A 64 -2.76 2.94 1.67
CA PHE A 64 -3.49 2.23 0.63
C PHE A 64 -4.44 1.25 1.28
N THR A 65 -5.71 1.30 0.88
CA THR A 65 -6.76 0.46 1.46
C THR A 65 -7.37 -0.42 0.38
N PHE A 66 -7.57 -1.70 0.71
CA PHE A 66 -8.08 -2.73 -0.19
C PHE A 66 -9.20 -3.52 0.47
N ASP A 67 -10.24 -3.88 -0.28
CA ASP A 67 -11.31 -4.75 0.17
C ASP A 67 -10.80 -6.19 0.37
N LEU A 68 -10.91 -6.72 1.59
CA LEU A 68 -10.49 -8.10 1.90
C LEU A 68 -11.26 -9.13 1.08
N ASP A 69 -12.53 -8.85 0.76
CA ASP A 69 -13.37 -9.74 -0.06
C ASP A 69 -12.85 -9.84 -1.52
N THR A 70 -11.93 -8.96 -1.94
CA THR A 70 -11.33 -8.96 -3.29
C THR A 70 -9.93 -9.60 -3.36
N LEU A 71 -9.36 -9.94 -2.20
CA LEU A 71 -8.02 -10.53 -2.10
C LEU A 71 -8.15 -12.04 -1.93
N ASP A 72 -7.37 -12.81 -2.70
CA ASP A 72 -7.23 -14.22 -2.41
C ASP A 72 -6.43 -14.44 -1.11
N THR A 73 -6.66 -15.58 -0.47
CA THR A 73 -6.06 -15.89 0.84
C THR A 73 -4.54 -15.95 0.80
N ILE A 74 -3.94 -16.38 -0.31
CA ILE A 74 -2.49 -16.51 -0.45
C ILE A 74 -1.86 -15.12 -0.53
N LEU A 75 -2.39 -14.27 -1.41
CA LEU A 75 -1.96 -12.87 -1.52
C LEU A 75 -2.12 -12.11 -0.21
N LEU A 76 -3.24 -12.30 0.50
CA LEU A 76 -3.44 -11.69 1.81
C LEU A 76 -2.34 -12.13 2.80
N GLN A 77 -2.02 -13.42 2.86
CA GLN A 77 -0.96 -13.92 3.72
C GLN A 77 0.40 -13.34 3.37
N ASP A 78 0.69 -13.15 2.08
CA ASP A 78 1.96 -12.60 1.63
C ASP A 78 2.08 -11.11 1.95
N ILE A 79 1.01 -10.32 1.74
CA ILE A 79 0.99 -8.91 2.14
C ILE A 79 1.13 -8.76 3.66
N MET A 80 0.49 -9.64 4.44
CA MET A 80 0.57 -9.62 5.90
C MET A 80 1.96 -9.99 6.45
N LYS A 81 2.82 -10.66 5.66
CA LYS A 81 4.20 -10.94 6.03
C LYS A 81 5.14 -9.76 5.77
N LEU A 82 4.71 -8.75 5.02
CA LEU A 82 5.52 -7.58 4.72
C LEU A 82 5.79 -6.80 6.01
N LYS A 83 7.07 -6.52 6.25
CA LYS A 83 7.54 -5.86 7.47
C LYS A 83 7.77 -4.37 7.21
N GLU A 84 7.87 -3.63 8.31
CA GLU A 84 8.35 -2.25 8.25
C GLU A 84 9.70 -2.17 7.51
N GLY A 85 9.85 -1.15 6.66
CA GLY A 85 11.04 -0.91 5.85
C GLY A 85 11.05 -1.65 4.52
N TYR A 86 10.10 -2.58 4.28
CA TYR A 86 9.99 -3.23 2.98
C TYR A 86 9.58 -2.22 1.90
N GLU A 87 10.23 -2.32 0.74
CA GLU A 87 10.05 -1.41 -0.39
C GLU A 87 9.17 -2.06 -1.44
N LEU A 88 8.08 -1.40 -1.80
CA LEU A 88 7.18 -1.78 -2.89
C LEU A 88 7.30 -0.78 -4.02
N GLU A 89 7.43 -1.27 -5.25
CA GLU A 89 7.32 -0.40 -6.42
C GLU A 89 5.87 0.00 -6.66
N ILE A 90 5.70 1.25 -7.09
CA ILE A 90 4.43 1.80 -7.54
C ILE A 90 4.51 1.98 -9.06
N ILE A 91 3.62 1.27 -9.75
CA ILE A 91 3.53 1.22 -11.22
C ILE A 91 2.22 1.81 -11.75
#